data_AF-A0A9E5ES81-F1
#
_entry.id   AF-A0A9E5ES81-F1
#
_cell.length_a   1.000
_cell.length_b   1.000
_cell.length_c   1.000
_cell.angle_alpha   90.00
_cell.angle_beta   90.00
_cell.angle_gamma   90.00
#
_symmetry.space_group_name_H-M   'P 1'
#
loop_
_entity.id
_entity.type
_entity.pdbx_description
1 polymer ?
#
loop_
_entity_poly.entity_id
_entity_poly.type
_entity_poly.pdbx_seq_one_letter_code
_entity_poly.pdbx_strand_id
1 'polypeptide(L)'
;MTIPKRSVNPRRDFLKAGAVALSALPVVSGGVYAQGSDVLKIGLVGCGGRGSGAAAQALRADKAVSLHAMGDMFSDRLEGSLNSFNKDKELAGKINVGDKKFLGFDAYKKVIDSGVDVVLLTTPPHFRAQQIKYAIEKGKHVFAEKPVAVDATGVRSVLESCKQAKAKNLAVVSGLCWRYHYGKRETMARIHEGQIGDIVAMHTNYVVGGLWHRKREPEWSDMEWQLR
;
A
#
# COMPACT_ATOMS: atom_id res chain seq x y z
N MET A 1 -25.49 47.32 26.13
CA MET A 1 -26.02 45.93 26.08
C MET A 1 -24.83 44.99 26.12
N THR A 2 -24.77 44.17 27.15
CA THR A 2 -23.60 43.42 27.65
C THR A 2 -23.16 42.27 26.73
N ILE A 3 -21.85 42.16 26.53
CA ILE A 3 -21.14 41.12 25.78
C ILE A 3 -21.15 39.81 26.60
N PRO A 4 -21.48 38.63 26.02
CA PRO A 4 -21.47 37.37 26.77
C PRO A 4 -20.04 36.87 27.05
N LYS A 5 -19.82 36.37 28.28
CA LYS A 5 -18.56 35.78 28.76
C LYS A 5 -18.24 34.45 28.06
N ARG A 6 -16.95 34.29 27.73
CA ARG A 6 -16.32 33.10 27.14
C ARG A 6 -16.41 31.89 28.10
N SER A 7 -16.82 30.74 27.60
CA SER A 7 -16.91 29.48 28.36
C SER A 7 -15.52 28.92 28.73
N VAL A 8 -15.41 28.39 29.94
CA VAL A 8 -14.21 27.77 30.51
C VAL A 8 -13.95 26.44 29.82
N ASN A 9 -12.72 26.21 29.35
CA ASN A 9 -12.33 25.05 28.57
C ASN A 9 -11.75 23.96 29.50
N PRO A 10 -12.42 22.80 29.70
CA PRO A 10 -12.07 21.78 30.70
C PRO A 10 -10.77 21.01 30.42
N ARG A 11 -10.03 21.38 29.37
CA ARG A 11 -8.77 20.72 28.96
C ARG A 11 -7.53 21.25 29.68
N ARG A 12 -7.61 22.37 30.41
CA ARG A 12 -6.46 22.98 31.11
C ARG A 12 -6.34 22.58 32.58
N ASP A 13 -7.39 22.05 33.20
CA ASP A 13 -7.36 21.64 34.62
C ASP A 13 -6.87 20.19 34.81
N PHE A 14 -6.85 19.38 33.75
CA PHE A 14 -6.37 18.00 33.80
C PHE A 14 -4.83 17.89 33.94
N LEU A 15 -4.09 18.95 33.60
CA LEU A 15 -2.63 18.96 33.71
C LEU A 15 -2.11 19.35 35.10
N LYS A 16 -2.99 19.61 36.08
CA LYS A 16 -2.61 20.01 37.44
C LYS A 16 -2.82 18.94 38.53
N ALA A 17 -3.38 17.78 38.20
CA ALA A 17 -3.62 16.70 39.15
C ALA A 17 -2.81 15.45 38.76
N GLY A 18 -1.55 15.40 39.18
CA GLY A 18 -0.69 14.24 38.90
C GLY A 18 0.75 14.42 39.36
N ALA A 19 0.96 15.00 40.54
CA ALA A 19 2.24 14.98 41.22
C ALA A 19 2.15 13.97 42.38
N VAL A 20 3.21 13.14 42.52
CA VAL A 20 3.51 12.19 43.61
C VAL A 20 3.07 10.73 43.41
N ALA A 21 3.94 9.97 42.73
CA ALA A 21 4.43 8.66 43.17
C ALA A 21 5.72 8.32 42.39
N LEU A 22 6.89 8.69 42.93
CA LEU A 22 8.20 8.24 42.43
C LEU A 22 8.44 6.79 42.88
N SER A 23 7.97 5.82 42.09
CA SER A 23 8.58 4.49 42.05
C SER A 23 9.58 4.50 40.89
N ALA A 24 10.85 4.21 41.18
CA ALA A 24 11.94 4.21 40.20
C ALA A 24 11.62 3.31 38.99
N LEU A 25 11.16 3.92 37.90
CA LEU A 25 11.12 3.30 36.59
C LEU A 25 12.46 3.61 35.91
N PRO A 26 13.15 2.62 35.32
CA PRO A 26 14.32 2.92 34.52
C PRO A 26 13.87 3.83 33.38
N VAL A 27 14.52 5.00 33.27
CA VAL A 27 14.38 5.89 32.12
C VAL A 27 14.96 5.14 30.92
N VAL A 28 14.09 4.42 30.20
CA VAL A 28 14.43 3.91 28.88
C VAL A 28 14.33 5.09 27.92
N SER A 29 15.43 5.82 27.79
CA SER A 29 15.61 6.80 26.71
C SER A 29 15.82 6.02 25.41
N GLY A 30 14.74 5.82 24.67
CA GLY A 30 14.72 5.08 23.41
C GLY A 30 13.40 4.33 23.31
N GLY A 31 12.68 4.52 22.20
CA GLY A 31 11.34 4.02 22.02
C GLY A 31 11.18 2.55 22.45
N VAL A 32 10.02 2.24 23.02
CA VAL A 32 9.56 0.86 23.18
C VAL A 32 9.33 0.30 21.78
N TYR A 33 10.43 -0.11 21.13
CA TYR A 33 10.39 -0.91 19.93
C TYR A 33 9.98 -2.31 20.36
N ALA A 34 8.75 -2.67 20.02
CA ALA A 34 8.24 -4.01 20.22
C ALA A 34 9.23 -5.00 19.60
N GLN A 35 9.69 -5.93 20.42
CA GLN A 35 10.66 -6.98 20.12
C GLN A 35 10.07 -7.93 19.06
N GLY A 36 10.32 -7.63 17.79
CA GLY A 36 10.01 -8.44 16.62
C GLY A 36 11.11 -8.22 15.59
N SER A 37 11.43 -9.22 14.76
CA SER A 37 12.51 -9.10 13.77
C SER A 37 12.36 -7.79 12.99
N ASP A 38 13.34 -6.89 13.08
CA ASP A 38 13.28 -5.51 12.54
C ASP A 38 12.92 -5.43 11.05
N VAL A 39 12.94 -6.56 10.33
CA VAL A 39 12.68 -6.66 8.90
C VAL A 39 11.19 -6.85 8.60
N LEU A 40 10.63 -5.91 7.85
CA LEU A 40 9.29 -5.99 7.28
C LEU A 40 9.28 -6.94 6.07
N LYS A 41 8.47 -8.00 6.14
CA LYS A 41 8.32 -9.01 5.08
C LYS A 41 7.24 -8.59 4.10
N ILE A 42 7.60 -8.38 2.84
CA ILE A 42 6.66 -8.01 1.79
C ILE A 42 6.36 -9.18 0.86
N GLY A 43 5.11 -9.30 0.43
CA GLY A 43 4.67 -10.22 -0.61
C GLY A 43 4.26 -9.48 -1.89
N LEU A 44 4.66 -9.96 -3.06
CA LEU A 44 4.25 -9.40 -4.35
C LEU A 44 3.19 -10.28 -5.01
N VAL A 45 2.05 -9.70 -5.39
CA VAL A 45 1.00 -10.35 -6.18
C VAL A 45 0.82 -9.60 -7.51
N GLY A 46 1.17 -10.26 -8.61
CA GLY A 46 1.23 -9.67 -9.95
C GLY A 46 2.63 -9.15 -10.27
N CYS A 47 3.49 -10.03 -10.77
CA CYS A 47 4.91 -9.85 -11.07
C CYS A 47 5.18 -9.24 -12.47
N GLY A 48 4.19 -8.54 -13.05
CA GLY A 48 4.36 -7.75 -14.27
C GLY A 48 5.22 -6.50 -14.06
N GLY A 49 5.46 -5.72 -15.11
CA GLY A 49 6.38 -4.57 -15.06
C GLY A 49 6.06 -3.56 -13.95
N ARG A 50 4.78 -3.21 -13.75
CA ARG A 50 4.37 -2.31 -12.66
C ARG A 50 4.56 -2.94 -11.28
N GLY A 51 4.25 -4.22 -11.13
CA GLY A 51 4.47 -4.96 -9.87
C GLY A 51 5.93 -5.05 -9.49
N SER A 52 6.78 -5.41 -10.46
CA SER A 52 8.23 -5.45 -10.28
C SER A 52 8.78 -4.08 -9.87
N GLY A 53 8.31 -3.01 -10.51
CA GLY A 53 8.67 -1.64 -10.14
C GLY A 53 8.22 -1.25 -8.72
N ALA A 54 6.98 -1.60 -8.33
CA ALA A 54 6.47 -1.31 -7.00
C ALA A 54 7.23 -2.07 -5.90
N ALA A 55 7.53 -3.35 -6.13
CA ALA A 55 8.34 -4.15 -5.21
C ALA A 55 9.77 -3.61 -5.09
N ALA A 56 10.40 -3.25 -6.21
CA ALA A 56 11.73 -2.63 -6.21
C ALA A 56 11.75 -1.30 -5.45
N GLN A 57 10.70 -0.48 -5.57
CA GLN A 57 10.54 0.77 -4.81
C GLN A 57 10.38 0.49 -3.31
N ALA A 58 9.55 -0.49 -2.94
CA ALA A 58 9.36 -0.88 -1.53
C ALA A 58 10.65 -1.41 -0.90
N LEU A 59 11.40 -2.25 -1.62
CA LEU A 59 12.69 -2.80 -1.16
C LEU A 59 13.77 -1.73 -1.02
N ARG A 60 13.69 -0.62 -1.76
CA ARG A 60 14.62 0.51 -1.63
C ARG A 60 14.24 1.50 -0.54
N ALA A 61 12.96 1.52 -0.13
CA ALA A 61 12.46 2.49 0.83
C ALA A 61 13.17 2.40 2.19
N ASP A 62 13.56 1.19 2.61
CA ASP A 62 14.28 0.98 3.85
C ASP A 62 15.20 -0.26 3.77
N LYS A 63 16.25 -0.31 4.60
CA LYS A 63 17.16 -1.46 4.72
C LYS A 63 16.47 -2.66 5.36
N ALA A 64 15.52 -2.43 6.25
CA ALA A 64 14.79 -3.43 7.00
C ALA A 64 13.50 -3.88 6.27
N VAL A 65 13.62 -4.16 4.97
CA VAL A 65 12.52 -4.69 4.14
C VAL A 65 13.06 -5.87 3.34
N SER A 66 12.31 -6.97 3.29
CA SER A 66 12.67 -8.14 2.49
C SER A 66 11.50 -8.69 1.70
N LEU A 67 11.76 -9.13 0.47
CA LEU A 67 10.77 -9.80 -0.36
C LEU A 67 10.66 -11.25 0.10
N HIS A 68 9.51 -11.61 0.66
CA HIS A 68 9.31 -12.91 1.30
C HIS A 68 8.49 -13.87 0.44
N ALA A 69 7.61 -13.39 -0.43
CA ALA A 69 6.82 -14.25 -1.30
C ALA A 69 6.43 -13.55 -2.59
N MET A 70 6.20 -14.34 -3.64
CA MET A 70 5.78 -13.85 -4.96
C MET A 70 4.64 -14.72 -5.50
N GLY A 71 3.69 -14.09 -6.18
CA GLY A 71 2.56 -14.75 -6.80
C GLY A 71 2.20 -14.12 -8.15
N ASP A 72 1.95 -14.95 -9.15
CA ASP A 72 1.47 -14.51 -10.46
C ASP A 72 0.57 -15.58 -11.11
N MET A 73 -0.11 -15.23 -12.20
CA MET A 73 -0.76 -16.23 -13.05
C MET A 73 0.27 -16.98 -13.91
N PHE A 74 1.34 -16.29 -14.32
CA PHE A 74 2.27 -16.76 -15.34
C PHE A 74 3.69 -16.90 -14.79
N SER A 75 4.30 -18.06 -15.01
CA SER A 75 5.66 -18.36 -14.54
C SER A 75 6.71 -17.44 -15.17
N ASP A 76 6.54 -17.07 -16.44
CA ASP A 76 7.47 -16.15 -17.14
C ASP A 76 7.53 -14.77 -16.45
N ARG A 77 6.40 -14.29 -15.93
CA ARG A 77 6.32 -13.01 -15.21
C ARG A 77 7.00 -13.09 -13.86
N LEU A 78 6.71 -14.15 -13.11
CA LEU A 78 7.28 -14.36 -11.78
C LEU A 78 8.81 -14.51 -11.85
N GLU A 79 9.30 -15.41 -12.70
CA GLU A 79 10.73 -15.68 -12.82
C GLU A 79 11.47 -14.50 -13.46
N GLY A 80 10.88 -13.81 -14.43
CA GLY A 80 11.43 -12.58 -15.00
C GLY A 80 11.63 -11.47 -13.95
N SER A 81 10.64 -11.28 -13.08
CA SER A 81 10.70 -10.32 -11.97
C SER A 81 11.79 -10.70 -10.96
N LEU A 82 11.81 -11.96 -10.51
CA LEU A 82 12.78 -12.47 -9.55
C LEU A 82 14.22 -12.37 -10.07
N ASN A 83 14.43 -12.73 -11.33
CA ASN A 83 15.74 -12.62 -11.99
C ASN A 83 16.20 -11.16 -12.07
N SER A 84 15.29 -10.21 -12.31
CA SER A 84 15.62 -8.79 -12.30
C SER A 84 16.07 -8.33 -10.92
N PHE A 85 15.42 -8.78 -9.85
CA PHE A 85 15.80 -8.42 -8.49
C PHE A 85 17.16 -9.01 -8.08
N ASN A 86 17.42 -10.27 -8.45
CA ASN A 86 18.68 -10.93 -8.13
C ASN A 86 19.89 -10.31 -8.86
N LYS A 87 19.68 -9.72 -10.03
CA LYS A 87 20.73 -9.00 -10.78
C LYS A 87 21.00 -7.58 -10.24
N ASP A 88 20.07 -7.03 -9.48
CA ASP A 88 20.16 -5.70 -8.91
C ASP A 88 20.93 -5.75 -7.59
N LYS A 89 22.12 -5.12 -7.56
CA LYS A 89 23.04 -5.18 -6.41
C LYS A 89 22.44 -4.62 -5.12
N GLU A 90 21.50 -3.68 -5.21
CA GLU A 90 20.84 -3.10 -4.03
C GLU A 90 19.73 -4.00 -3.48
N LEU A 91 19.13 -4.82 -4.34
CA LEU A 91 17.97 -5.63 -4.00
C LEU A 91 18.33 -7.07 -3.66
N ALA A 92 19.37 -7.65 -4.28
CA ALA A 92 19.70 -9.07 -4.18
C ALA A 92 19.79 -9.57 -2.72
N GLY A 93 20.41 -8.78 -1.82
CA GLY A 93 20.53 -9.11 -0.40
C GLY A 93 19.21 -9.05 0.40
N LYS A 94 18.11 -8.61 -0.22
CA LYS A 94 16.78 -8.47 0.40
C LYS A 94 15.77 -9.49 -0.14
N ILE A 95 16.19 -10.42 -1.01
CA ILE A 95 15.31 -11.40 -1.63
C ILE A 95 15.32 -12.71 -0.85
N ASN A 96 14.24 -12.98 -0.12
CA ASN A 96 14.07 -14.14 0.77
C ASN A 96 12.85 -14.99 0.38
N VAL A 97 12.64 -15.14 -0.93
CA VAL A 97 11.46 -15.82 -1.49
C VAL A 97 11.55 -17.35 -1.32
N GLY A 98 12.70 -17.95 -1.63
CA GLY A 98 12.87 -19.42 -1.63
C GLY A 98 11.78 -20.12 -2.45
N ASP A 99 11.12 -21.11 -1.85
CA ASP A 99 10.04 -21.86 -2.48
C ASP A 99 8.67 -21.15 -2.44
N LYS A 100 8.57 -19.94 -1.85
CA LYS A 100 7.32 -19.16 -1.75
C LYS A 100 7.01 -18.42 -3.05
N LYS A 101 6.98 -19.17 -4.14
CA LYS A 101 6.65 -18.76 -5.51
C LYS A 101 5.38 -19.46 -5.92
N PHE A 102 4.29 -18.72 -6.04
CA PHE A 102 2.97 -19.29 -6.22
C PHE A 102 2.38 -18.92 -7.59
N LEU A 103 1.81 -19.91 -8.28
CA LEU A 103 1.18 -19.73 -9.58
C LEU A 103 -0.32 -20.01 -9.51
N GLY A 104 -1.08 -19.36 -10.39
CA GLY A 104 -2.51 -19.58 -10.58
C GLY A 104 -3.42 -18.58 -9.87
N PHE A 105 -4.74 -18.77 -10.03
CA PHE A 105 -5.77 -17.86 -9.49
C PHE A 105 -5.74 -17.72 -7.96
N ASP A 106 -5.26 -18.74 -7.25
CA ASP A 106 -5.16 -18.74 -5.80
C ASP A 106 -3.79 -18.25 -5.28
N ALA A 107 -2.86 -17.89 -6.17
CA ALA A 107 -1.52 -17.42 -5.81
C ALA A 107 -1.56 -16.24 -4.83
N TYR A 108 -2.50 -15.31 -4.98
CA TYR A 108 -2.62 -14.18 -4.07
C TYR A 108 -2.92 -14.61 -2.62
N LYS A 109 -3.75 -15.65 -2.43
CA LYS A 109 -4.04 -16.19 -1.10
C LYS A 109 -2.80 -16.82 -0.49
N LYS A 110 -2.09 -17.64 -1.28
CA LYS A 110 -0.84 -18.29 -0.87
C LYS A 110 0.23 -17.27 -0.49
N VAL A 111 0.38 -16.18 -1.25
CA VAL A 111 1.28 -15.07 -0.89
C VAL A 111 0.85 -14.41 0.43
N ILE A 112 -0.42 -14.07 0.58
CA ILE A 112 -0.94 -13.40 1.79
C ILE A 112 -0.78 -14.29 3.04
N ASP A 113 -0.97 -15.60 2.90
CA ASP A 113 -0.85 -16.57 3.98
C ASP A 113 0.59 -17.02 4.27
N SER A 114 1.56 -16.63 3.43
CA SER A 114 2.96 -17.07 3.54
C SER A 114 3.78 -16.39 4.65
N GLY A 115 3.15 -15.71 5.60
CA GLY A 115 3.84 -15.02 6.69
C GLY A 115 4.39 -13.63 6.33
N VAL A 116 3.84 -12.99 5.30
CA VAL A 116 4.12 -11.58 4.96
C VAL A 116 3.44 -10.63 5.95
N ASP A 117 4.00 -9.43 6.12
CA ASP A 117 3.42 -8.35 6.92
C ASP A 117 2.66 -7.36 6.01
N VAL A 118 3.21 -7.10 4.82
CA VAL A 118 2.62 -6.23 3.80
C VAL A 118 2.46 -7.01 2.49
N VAL A 119 1.31 -6.85 1.82
CA VAL A 119 1.12 -7.35 0.46
C VAL A 119 1.04 -6.20 -0.54
N LEU A 120 1.78 -6.33 -1.63
CA LEU A 120 1.75 -5.46 -2.79
C LEU A 120 0.84 -6.08 -3.85
N LEU A 121 -0.33 -5.47 -4.08
CA LEU A 121 -1.35 -5.94 -5.01
C LEU A 121 -1.27 -5.17 -6.32
N THR A 122 -0.67 -5.79 -7.33
CA THR A 122 -0.35 -5.19 -8.64
C THR A 122 -0.89 -5.99 -9.82
N THR A 123 -1.88 -6.86 -9.59
CA THR A 123 -2.63 -7.55 -10.65
C THR A 123 -3.56 -6.59 -11.41
N PRO A 124 -4.15 -7.01 -12.53
CA PRO A 124 -5.24 -6.30 -13.19
C PRO A 124 -6.37 -5.89 -12.22
N PRO A 125 -7.07 -4.77 -12.48
CA PRO A 125 -7.96 -4.15 -11.51
C PRO A 125 -9.22 -4.91 -11.16
N HIS A 126 -9.66 -5.82 -12.03
CA HIS A 126 -10.85 -6.66 -11.77
C HIS A 126 -10.68 -7.57 -10.55
N PHE A 127 -9.46 -7.99 -10.19
CA PHE A 127 -9.24 -8.84 -9.01
C PHE A 127 -9.08 -8.07 -7.69
N ARG A 128 -8.82 -6.75 -7.75
CA ARG A 128 -8.19 -6.06 -6.63
C ARG A 128 -9.10 -5.90 -5.42
N ALA A 129 -10.40 -5.70 -5.63
CA ALA A 129 -11.36 -5.64 -4.53
C ALA A 129 -11.37 -6.93 -3.69
N GLN A 130 -11.33 -8.10 -4.34
CA GLN A 130 -11.28 -9.39 -3.67
C GLN A 130 -9.95 -9.59 -2.93
N GLN A 131 -8.83 -9.23 -3.56
CA GLN A 131 -7.51 -9.37 -2.96
C GLN A 131 -7.31 -8.46 -1.74
N ILE A 132 -7.76 -7.19 -1.82
CA ILE A 132 -7.73 -6.25 -0.68
C ILE A 132 -8.55 -6.83 0.48
N LYS A 133 -9.79 -7.24 0.21
CA LYS A 133 -10.67 -7.83 1.24
C LYS A 133 -9.98 -8.99 1.96
N TYR A 134 -9.44 -9.94 1.20
CA TYR A 134 -8.76 -11.10 1.78
C TYR A 134 -7.53 -10.71 2.60
N ALA A 135 -6.71 -9.77 2.13
CA ALA A 135 -5.53 -9.29 2.86
C ALA A 135 -5.91 -8.66 4.21
N ILE A 136 -6.97 -7.84 4.24
CA ILE A 136 -7.48 -7.21 5.46
C ILE A 136 -8.11 -8.23 6.41
N GLU A 137 -8.85 -9.21 5.89
CA GLU A 137 -9.36 -10.34 6.68
C GLU A 137 -8.20 -11.07 7.38
N LYS A 138 -7.09 -11.30 6.67
CA LYS A 138 -5.86 -11.92 7.16
C LYS A 138 -4.92 -11.01 7.96
N GLY A 139 -5.34 -9.78 8.25
CA GLY A 139 -4.58 -8.90 9.13
C GLY A 139 -3.32 -8.31 8.49
N LYS A 140 -3.27 -8.17 7.16
CA LYS A 140 -2.09 -7.69 6.44
C LYS A 140 -2.20 -6.21 6.09
N HIS A 141 -1.07 -5.52 6.11
CA HIS A 141 -0.97 -4.20 5.48
C HIS A 141 -1.03 -4.33 3.97
N VAL A 142 -1.59 -3.33 3.30
CA VAL A 142 -1.83 -3.40 1.85
C VAL A 142 -1.28 -2.17 1.15
N PHE A 143 -0.48 -2.42 0.13
CA PHE A 143 -0.30 -1.50 -0.98
C PHE A 143 -1.09 -2.03 -2.18
N ALA A 144 -1.94 -1.20 -2.78
CA ALA A 144 -2.79 -1.59 -3.89
C ALA A 144 -2.62 -0.63 -5.06
N GLU A 145 -2.19 -1.12 -6.21
CA GLU A 145 -2.10 -0.28 -7.41
C GLU A 145 -3.47 0.28 -7.82
N LYS A 146 -3.45 1.47 -8.41
CA LYS A 146 -4.66 2.10 -8.97
C LYS A 146 -5.00 1.47 -10.33
N PRO A 147 -6.28 1.43 -10.74
CA PRO A 147 -7.49 1.85 -10.00
C PRO A 147 -8.02 0.72 -9.11
N VAL A 148 -8.37 0.96 -7.85
CA VAL A 148 -8.68 -0.10 -6.84
C VAL A 148 -9.85 -1.03 -7.15
N ALA A 149 -10.72 -0.67 -8.08
CA ALA A 149 -11.84 -1.49 -8.58
C ALA A 149 -12.23 -1.03 -10.00
N VAL A 150 -13.09 -1.80 -10.67
CA VAL A 150 -13.59 -1.50 -12.04
C VAL A 150 -15.08 -1.19 -12.11
N ASP A 151 -15.82 -1.40 -11.02
CA ASP A 151 -17.25 -1.16 -10.94
C ASP A 151 -17.66 -0.66 -9.53
N ALA A 152 -18.92 -0.22 -9.41
CA ALA A 152 -19.45 0.34 -8.16
C ALA A 152 -19.50 -0.69 -7.01
N THR A 153 -19.70 -1.97 -7.31
CA THR A 153 -19.74 -3.03 -6.29
C THR A 153 -18.36 -3.29 -5.72
N GLY A 154 -17.34 -3.35 -6.58
CA GLY A 154 -15.94 -3.42 -6.19
C GLY A 154 -15.51 -2.22 -5.35
N VAL A 155 -15.93 -0.99 -5.71
CA VAL A 155 -15.66 0.20 -4.91
C VAL A 155 -16.27 0.09 -3.51
N ARG A 156 -17.55 -0.32 -3.39
CA ARG A 156 -18.20 -0.52 -2.09
C ARG A 156 -17.48 -1.58 -1.25
N SER A 157 -17.04 -2.67 -1.86
CA SER A 157 -16.26 -3.72 -1.19
C SER A 157 -14.92 -3.20 -0.66
N VAL A 158 -14.21 -2.38 -1.44
CA VAL A 158 -12.95 -1.73 -1.01
C VAL A 158 -13.20 -0.76 0.14
N LEU A 159 -14.26 0.05 0.08
CA LEU A 159 -14.62 0.96 1.17
C LEU A 159 -14.87 0.21 2.48
N GLU A 160 -15.57 -0.92 2.43
CA GLU A 160 -15.80 -1.75 3.60
C GLU A 160 -14.50 -2.37 4.13
N SER A 161 -13.65 -2.88 3.24
CA SER A 161 -12.32 -3.38 3.60
C SER A 161 -11.47 -2.29 4.27
N CYS A 162 -11.55 -1.04 3.82
CA CYS A 162 -10.85 0.09 4.45
C CYS A 162 -11.39 0.39 5.87
N LYS A 163 -12.70 0.26 6.12
CA LYS A 163 -13.24 0.41 7.49
C LYS A 163 -12.71 -0.69 8.41
N GLN A 164 -12.70 -1.93 7.93
CA GLN A 164 -12.16 -3.07 8.68
C GLN A 164 -10.66 -2.91 8.93
N ALA A 165 -9.90 -2.44 7.94
CA ALA A 165 -8.48 -2.15 8.07
C ALA A 165 -8.23 -1.12 9.18
N LYS A 166 -9.00 -0.04 9.20
CA LYS A 166 -8.93 0.99 10.25
C LYS A 166 -9.23 0.40 11.65
N ALA A 167 -10.26 -0.44 11.76
CA ALA A 167 -10.60 -1.11 13.02
C ALA A 167 -9.49 -2.06 13.51
N LYS A 168 -8.75 -2.67 12.59
CA LYS A 168 -7.60 -3.56 12.87
C LYS A 168 -6.25 -2.83 12.95
N ASN A 169 -6.24 -1.49 12.86
CA ASN A 169 -5.02 -0.68 12.78
C ASN A 169 -4.07 -1.09 11.63
N LEU A 170 -4.63 -1.44 10.47
CA LEU A 170 -3.88 -1.81 9.27
C LEU A 170 -3.81 -0.63 8.30
N ALA A 171 -2.59 -0.35 7.82
CA ALA A 171 -2.38 0.57 6.70
C ALA A 171 -2.89 0.00 5.36
N VAL A 172 -3.62 0.84 4.62
CA VAL A 172 -3.99 0.60 3.22
C VAL A 172 -3.59 1.82 2.39
N VAL A 173 -2.71 1.61 1.43
CA VAL A 173 -2.18 2.67 0.57
C VAL A 173 -2.49 2.34 -0.88
N SER A 174 -3.03 3.32 -1.61
CA SER A 174 -3.19 3.23 -3.06
C SER A 174 -1.90 3.69 -3.76
N GLY A 175 -1.54 3.04 -4.86
CA GLY A 175 -0.44 3.43 -5.76
C GLY A 175 -0.61 4.77 -6.49
N LEU A 176 -1.41 5.69 -5.95
CA LEU A 176 -1.60 7.04 -6.48
C LEU A 176 -0.38 7.92 -6.18
N CYS A 177 0.66 7.77 -7.00
CA CYS A 177 1.96 8.43 -6.84
C CYS A 177 1.87 9.97 -6.76
N TRP A 178 0.86 10.58 -7.37
CA TRP A 178 0.66 12.04 -7.38
C TRP A 178 0.51 12.66 -5.99
N ARG A 179 0.08 11.89 -4.98
CA ARG A 179 0.00 12.38 -3.58
C ARG A 179 1.38 12.66 -2.96
N TYR A 180 2.44 12.06 -3.52
CA TYR A 180 3.81 12.20 -3.03
C TYR A 180 4.65 13.17 -3.87
N HIS A 181 4.14 13.61 -5.02
CA HIS A 181 4.84 14.54 -5.90
C HIS A 181 4.92 15.94 -5.29
N TYR A 182 6.13 16.46 -5.06
CA TYR A 182 6.35 17.75 -4.38
C TYR A 182 5.59 18.91 -5.01
N GLY A 183 5.65 19.06 -6.34
CA GLY A 183 4.91 20.12 -7.03
C GLY A 183 3.39 20.01 -6.87
N LYS A 184 2.83 18.78 -6.77
CA LYS A 184 1.38 18.60 -6.57
C LYS A 184 0.99 18.91 -5.14
N ARG A 185 1.80 18.48 -4.17
CA ARG A 185 1.62 18.82 -2.76
C ARG A 185 1.63 20.33 -2.54
N GLU A 186 2.60 21.02 -3.13
CA GLU A 186 2.69 22.48 -3.09
C GLU A 186 1.48 23.15 -3.75
N THR A 187 1.09 22.73 -4.95
CA THR A 187 -0.11 23.27 -5.61
C THR A 187 -1.36 23.11 -4.73
N MET A 188 -1.57 21.93 -4.14
CA MET A 188 -2.71 21.69 -3.26
C MET A 188 -2.64 22.52 -1.98
N ALA A 189 -1.45 22.72 -1.40
CA ALA A 189 -1.26 23.59 -0.22
C ALA A 189 -1.73 25.02 -0.52
N ARG A 190 -1.27 25.60 -1.63
CA ARG A 190 -1.67 26.96 -2.06
C ARG A 190 -3.17 27.10 -2.31
N ILE A 191 -3.79 26.07 -2.89
CA ILE A 191 -5.25 26.05 -3.08
C ILE A 191 -5.97 26.06 -1.72
N HIS A 192 -5.53 25.22 -0.77
CA HIS A 192 -6.13 25.17 0.57
C HIS A 192 -5.88 26.43 1.41
N GLU A 193 -4.79 27.15 1.15
CA GLU A 193 -4.48 28.46 1.74
C GLU A 193 -5.28 29.62 1.11
N GLY A 194 -6.10 29.34 0.09
CA GLY A 194 -6.97 30.34 -0.54
C GLY A 194 -6.26 31.25 -1.55
N GLN A 195 -5.07 30.89 -2.03
CA GLN A 195 -4.28 31.75 -2.93
C GLN A 195 -4.95 32.02 -4.28
N ILE A 196 -5.94 31.20 -4.68
CA ILE A 196 -6.72 31.40 -5.90
C ILE A 196 -8.15 31.88 -5.64
N GLY A 197 -8.50 32.20 -4.40
CA GLY A 197 -9.87 32.48 -3.98
C GLY A 197 -10.78 31.25 -4.04
N ASP A 198 -12.06 31.46 -4.33
CA ASP A 198 -13.06 30.40 -4.41
C ASP A 198 -12.87 29.54 -5.67
N ILE A 199 -12.94 28.22 -5.51
CA ILE A 199 -12.86 27.27 -6.63
C ILE A 199 -14.15 27.31 -7.43
N VAL A 200 -14.09 27.83 -8.66
CA VAL A 200 -15.25 27.90 -9.57
C VAL A 200 -15.37 26.71 -10.51
N ALA A 201 -14.24 26.15 -10.96
CA ALA A 201 -14.19 25.02 -11.88
C ALA A 201 -12.83 24.31 -11.84
N MET A 202 -12.79 23.04 -12.25
CA MET A 202 -11.55 22.28 -12.42
C MET A 202 -11.60 21.51 -13.74
N HIS A 203 -10.56 21.67 -14.56
CA HIS A 203 -10.34 20.86 -15.75
C HIS A 203 -9.00 20.14 -15.62
N THR A 204 -9.01 18.81 -15.78
CA THR A 204 -7.81 17.98 -15.76
C THR A 204 -7.75 17.10 -17.00
N ASN A 205 -6.59 17.07 -17.66
CA ASN A 205 -6.29 16.12 -18.73
C ASN A 205 -5.17 15.19 -18.28
N TYR A 206 -5.35 13.89 -18.46
CA TYR A 206 -4.29 12.90 -18.27
C TYR A 206 -3.73 12.49 -19.63
N VAL A 207 -2.81 13.31 -20.13
CA VAL A 207 -2.23 13.13 -21.47
C VAL A 207 -1.12 12.09 -21.39
N VAL A 208 -1.47 10.86 -21.74
CA VAL A 208 -0.52 9.73 -21.82
C VAL A 208 -0.75 9.00 -23.12
N GLY A 209 0.23 8.20 -23.56
CA GLY A 209 0.06 7.33 -24.72
C GLY A 209 -1.06 6.28 -24.52
N GLY A 210 -1.28 5.44 -25.53
CA GLY A 210 -2.22 4.32 -25.39
C GLY A 210 -1.89 3.46 -24.16
N LEU A 211 -2.94 2.97 -23.48
CA LEU A 211 -2.75 1.97 -22.43
C LEU A 211 -2.13 0.71 -23.04
N TRP A 212 -1.36 -0.01 -22.22
CA TRP A 212 -0.73 -1.29 -22.57
C TRP A 212 -1.73 -2.21 -23.27
N HIS A 213 -1.49 -2.47 -24.55
CA HIS A 213 -2.21 -3.43 -25.35
C HIS A 213 -1.21 -4.44 -25.89
N ARG A 214 -1.45 -5.73 -25.62
CA ARG A 214 -0.66 -6.80 -26.22
C ARG A 214 -1.43 -7.40 -27.37
N LYS A 215 -0.75 -7.50 -28.51
CA LYS A 215 -1.25 -8.33 -29.61
C LYS A 215 -1.41 -9.75 -29.07
N ARG A 216 -2.54 -10.37 -29.37
CA ARG A 216 -2.80 -11.76 -29.02
C ARG A 216 -1.88 -12.64 -29.85
N GLU A 217 -1.16 -13.53 -29.18
CA GLU A 217 -0.41 -14.60 -29.84
C GLU A 217 -1.36 -15.77 -30.17
N PRO A 218 -1.15 -16.49 -31.29
CA PRO A 218 -2.05 -17.55 -31.75
C PRO A 218 -2.29 -18.67 -30.71
N GLU A 219 -1.31 -18.96 -29.87
CA GLU A 219 -1.35 -20.00 -28.85
C GLU A 219 -2.12 -19.60 -27.58
N TRP A 220 -2.41 -18.31 -27.37
CA TRP A 220 -3.11 -17.86 -26.18
C TRP A 220 -4.62 -18.09 -26.27
N SER A 221 -5.17 -18.68 -25.21
CA SER A 221 -6.62 -18.62 -24.96
C SER A 221 -7.09 -17.18 -24.74
N ASP A 222 -8.39 -16.93 -24.89
CA ASP A 222 -8.99 -15.61 -24.62
C ASP A 222 -8.67 -15.12 -23.20
N MET A 223 -8.77 -16.04 -22.24
CA MET A 223 -8.48 -15.77 -20.83
C MET A 223 -7.01 -15.42 -20.61
N GLU A 224 -6.09 -16.18 -21.21
CA GLU A 224 -4.66 -15.88 -21.12
C GLU A 224 -4.34 -14.52 -21.71
N TRP A 225 -4.86 -14.23 -22.92
CA TRP A 225 -4.64 -12.96 -23.58
C TRP A 225 -5.16 -11.77 -22.74
N GLN A 226 -6.36 -11.88 -22.15
CA GLN A 226 -6.93 -10.81 -21.32
C GLN A 226 -6.14 -10.57 -20.02
N LEU A 227 -5.41 -11.58 -19.53
CA LEU A 227 -4.65 -11.48 -18.28
C LEU A 227 -3.19 -11.06 -18.50
N ARG A 228 -2.69 -11.05 -19.74
CA ARG A 228 -1.28 -10.76 -20.07
C ARG A 228 -0.95 -9.26 -20.17
#